data_AF-A0AAJ3LTZ2-F1
#
_entry.id   AF-A0AAJ3LTZ2-F1
#
_cell.length_a   1.000
_cell.length_b   1.000
_cell.length_c   1.000
_cell.angle_alpha   90.00
_cell.angle_beta   90.00
_cell.angle_gamma   90.00
#
_symmetry.space_group_name_H-M   'P 1'
#
loop_
_entity.id
_entity.type
_entity.pdbx_description
1 polymer ?
#
loop_
_entity_poly.entity_id
_entity_poly.type
_entity_poly.pdbx_seq_one_letter_code
_entity_poly.pdbx_strand_id
1 'polypeptide(L)'
;MQTSTKKQPLYKVLYVQVIVAILLGIMLGHFYPDIGESFKPLGDGFIKIVKMIIAPVIFLTVVTGIAGMNNMKAVGTVAGKSMAYFLTFSTIALIIGLIVANVIRPGDGLNISPASLDASKVESYVAKAHDSSIVGFLMNIIPETVVSPLVNGNILQVLFVSVVFGIALA
;
A
#
# COMPACT_ATOMS: atom_id res chain seq x y z
N MET A 1 -15.73 -15.36 -37.17
CA MET A 1 -15.99 -16.55 -36.35
C MET A 1 -16.38 -16.06 -34.97
N GLN A 2 -17.68 -16.04 -34.66
CA GLN A 2 -18.22 -15.50 -33.41
C GLN A 2 -17.84 -16.45 -32.25
N THR A 3 -16.97 -16.01 -31.36
CA THR A 3 -16.65 -16.75 -30.14
C THR A 3 -17.82 -16.58 -29.17
N SER A 4 -18.64 -17.61 -29.05
CA SER A 4 -19.64 -17.73 -27.99
C SER A 4 -18.93 -17.65 -26.64
N THR A 5 -19.03 -16.51 -25.95
CA THR A 5 -18.50 -16.32 -24.60
C THR A 5 -19.40 -17.05 -23.61
N LYS A 6 -19.17 -18.36 -23.47
CA LYS A 6 -19.79 -19.17 -22.42
C LYS A 6 -19.48 -18.53 -21.07
N LYS A 7 -20.50 -17.95 -20.40
CA LYS A 7 -20.35 -17.32 -19.08
C LYS A 7 -19.67 -18.31 -18.14
N GLN A 8 -18.51 -17.93 -17.61
CA GLN A 8 -17.80 -18.79 -16.68
C GLN A 8 -18.63 -18.96 -15.40
N PRO A 9 -18.72 -20.18 -14.85
CA PRO A 9 -19.47 -20.40 -13.63
C PRO A 9 -18.82 -19.67 -12.45
N LEU A 10 -19.63 -19.19 -11.51
CA LEU A 10 -19.23 -18.26 -10.45
C LEU A 10 -18.06 -18.76 -9.59
N TYR A 11 -17.97 -20.07 -9.35
CA TYR A 11 -16.89 -20.71 -8.57
C TYR A 11 -15.53 -20.72 -9.28
N LYS A 12 -15.46 -20.42 -10.58
CA LYS A 12 -14.20 -20.26 -11.33
C LYS A 12 -13.69 -18.82 -11.31
N VAL A 13 -14.47 -17.87 -10.80
CA VAL A 13 -14.08 -16.47 -10.72
C VAL A 13 -13.18 -16.29 -9.50
N LEU A 14 -11.93 -15.87 -9.72
CA LEU A 14 -10.93 -15.74 -8.66
C LEU A 14 -11.39 -14.84 -7.51
N TYR A 15 -12.04 -13.71 -7.83
CA TYR A 15 -12.61 -12.80 -6.83
C TYR A 15 -13.62 -13.49 -5.89
N VAL A 16 -14.46 -14.38 -6.44
CA VAL A 16 -15.44 -15.14 -5.65
C VAL A 16 -14.73 -16.15 -4.76
N GLN A 17 -13.69 -16.82 -5.27
CA GLN A 17 -12.87 -17.73 -4.48
C GLN A 17 -12.18 -17.01 -3.32
N VAL A 18 -11.65 -15.79 -3.55
CA VAL A 18 -11.00 -14.99 -2.51
C VAL A 18 -12.00 -14.59 -1.41
N ILE A 19 -13.21 -14.14 -1.77
CA ILE A 19 -14.24 -13.82 -0.77
C ILE A 19 -14.59 -15.05 0.07
N VAL A 20 -14.82 -16.19 -0.58
CA VAL A 20 -15.14 -17.44 0.13
C VAL A 20 -13.99 -17.82 1.05
N ALA A 21 -12.73 -17.71 0.61
CA ALA A 21 -11.56 -17.99 1.44
C ALA A 21 -11.45 -17.04 2.65
N ILE A 22 -11.74 -15.75 2.48
CA ILE A 22 -11.77 -14.77 3.60
C ILE A 22 -12.86 -15.16 4.61
N LEU A 23 -14.07 -15.47 4.15
CA LEU A 23 -15.17 -15.86 5.03
C LEU A 23 -14.85 -17.15 5.79
N LEU A 24 -14.28 -18.15 5.11
CA LEU A 24 -13.83 -19.39 5.74
C LEU A 24 -12.71 -19.13 6.76
N GLY A 25 -11.75 -18.24 6.46
CA GLY A 25 -10.69 -17.85 7.38
C GLY A 25 -11.22 -17.17 8.64
N ILE A 26 -12.20 -16.25 8.49
CA ILE A 26 -12.88 -15.60 9.61
C ILE A 26 -13.64 -16.62 10.45
N MET A 27 -14.41 -17.51 9.81
CA MET A 27 -15.13 -18.57 10.51
C MET A 27 -14.19 -19.49 11.27
N LEU A 28 -13.08 -19.92 10.65
CA LEU A 28 -12.08 -20.77 11.30
C LEU A 28 -11.45 -20.06 12.51
N GLY A 29 -11.05 -18.79 12.36
CA GLY A 29 -10.48 -18.01 13.47
C GLY A 29 -11.46 -17.76 14.62
N HIS A 30 -12.74 -17.65 14.33
CA HIS A 30 -13.78 -17.46 15.35
C HIS A 30 -14.15 -18.76 16.09
N PHE A 31 -14.33 -19.87 15.36
CA PHE A 31 -14.78 -21.14 15.94
C PHE A 31 -13.63 -22.02 16.47
N TYR A 32 -12.43 -21.91 15.87
CA TYR A 32 -11.25 -22.69 16.21
C TYR A 32 -9.99 -21.80 16.25
N PRO A 33 -9.88 -20.91 17.26
CA PRO A 33 -8.83 -19.90 17.33
C PRO A 33 -7.41 -20.48 17.32
N ASP A 34 -7.16 -21.58 18.04
CA ASP A 34 -5.83 -22.22 18.10
C ASP A 34 -5.37 -22.73 16.72
N ILE A 35 -6.30 -23.31 15.95
CA ILE A 35 -6.05 -23.75 14.59
C ILE A 35 -5.84 -22.53 13.69
N GLY A 36 -6.67 -21.49 13.82
CA GLY A 36 -6.51 -20.24 13.09
C GLY A 36 -5.14 -19.59 13.27
N GLU A 37 -4.63 -19.55 14.51
CA GLU A 37 -3.30 -19.02 14.81
C GLU A 37 -2.18 -19.87 14.20
N SER A 38 -2.35 -21.20 14.18
CA SER A 38 -1.38 -22.12 13.55
C SER A 38 -1.20 -21.87 12.04
N PHE A 39 -2.20 -21.28 11.37
CA PHE A 39 -2.12 -20.89 9.95
C PHE A 39 -1.40 -19.56 9.72
N LYS A 40 -1.07 -18.79 10.76
CA LYS A 40 -0.38 -17.50 10.65
C LYS A 40 0.89 -17.55 9.79
N PRO A 41 1.78 -18.57 9.89
CA PRO A 41 2.97 -18.66 9.04
C PRO A 41 2.66 -18.69 7.53
N LEU A 42 1.49 -19.22 7.13
CA LEU A 42 1.05 -19.20 5.74
C LEU A 42 0.71 -17.79 5.28
N GLY A 43 0.02 -17.02 6.14
CA GLY A 43 -0.28 -15.60 5.90
C GLY A 43 0.99 -14.75 5.86
N ASP A 44 1.91 -14.95 6.80
CA ASP A 44 3.19 -14.26 6.85
C ASP A 44 4.04 -14.58 5.60
N GLY A 45 4.06 -15.86 5.18
CA GLY A 45 4.72 -16.30 3.95
C GLY A 45 4.14 -15.63 2.70
N PHE A 46 2.81 -15.58 2.57
CA PHE A 46 2.13 -14.89 1.47
C PHE A 46 2.51 -13.40 1.43
N ILE A 47 2.44 -12.70 2.57
CA ILE A 47 2.81 -11.28 2.65
C ILE A 47 4.28 -11.08 2.27
N LYS A 48 5.18 -11.95 2.71
CA LYS A 48 6.62 -11.87 2.38
C LYS A 48 6.87 -12.04 0.89
N ILE A 49 6.19 -12.98 0.23
CA ILE A 49 6.28 -13.18 -1.23
C ILE A 49 5.75 -11.96 -1.97
N VAL A 50 4.57 -11.45 -1.59
CA VAL A 50 3.99 -10.26 -2.23
C VAL A 50 4.92 -9.06 -2.05
N LYS A 51 5.40 -8.81 -0.83
CA LYS A 51 6.34 -7.70 -0.54
C LYS A 51 7.63 -7.79 -1.35
N MET A 52 8.19 -8.98 -1.53
CA MET A 52 9.39 -9.20 -2.35
C MET A 52 9.18 -8.79 -3.81
N ILE A 53 7.99 -9.04 -4.36
CA ILE A 53 7.66 -8.78 -5.77
C ILE A 53 7.37 -7.28 -6.02
N ILE A 54 6.93 -6.53 -5.01
CA ILE A 54 6.54 -5.11 -5.16
C ILE A 54 7.66 -4.26 -5.78
N ALA A 55 8.87 -4.30 -5.24
CA ALA A 55 9.95 -3.42 -5.71
C ALA A 55 10.36 -3.67 -7.17
N PRO A 56 10.63 -4.92 -7.62
CA PRO A 56 10.88 -5.21 -9.03
C PRO A 56 9.72 -4.84 -9.96
N VAL A 57 8.49 -5.14 -9.56
CA VAL A 57 7.30 -4.85 -10.38
C VAL A 57 7.11 -3.35 -10.57
N ILE A 58 7.26 -2.56 -9.51
CA ILE A 58 7.19 -1.09 -9.59
C ILE A 58 8.27 -0.58 -10.54
N PHE A 59 9.51 -1.03 -10.37
CA PHE A 59 10.62 -0.58 -11.20
C PHE A 59 10.37 -0.86 -12.68
N LEU A 60 10.05 -2.11 -13.02
CA LEU A 60 9.79 -2.50 -14.41
C LEU A 60 8.59 -1.75 -14.99
N THR A 61 7.49 -1.64 -14.23
CA THR A 61 6.25 -1.01 -14.73
C THR A 61 6.45 0.49 -14.97
N VAL A 62 7.13 1.19 -14.06
CA VAL A 62 7.35 2.63 -14.19
C VAL A 62 8.38 2.93 -15.28
N VAL A 63 9.50 2.20 -15.32
CA VAL A 63 10.53 2.38 -16.36
C VAL A 63 9.95 2.14 -17.75
N THR A 64 9.32 0.97 -17.97
CA THR A 64 8.73 0.65 -19.28
C THR A 64 7.56 1.56 -19.61
N GLY A 65 6.79 1.97 -18.60
CA GLY A 65 5.69 2.92 -18.74
C GLY A 65 6.16 4.29 -19.24
N ILE A 66 7.24 4.83 -18.69
CA ILE A 66 7.81 6.13 -19.11
C ILE A 66 8.54 6.00 -20.45
N ALA A 67 9.40 4.99 -20.60
CA ALA A 67 10.18 4.77 -21.82
C ALA A 67 9.30 4.47 -23.05
N GLY A 68 8.09 3.94 -22.84
CA GLY A 68 7.12 3.69 -23.91
C GLY A 68 6.32 4.94 -24.36
N MET A 69 6.53 6.11 -23.76
CA MET A 69 5.76 7.32 -24.09
C MET A 69 6.43 8.12 -25.22
N ASN A 70 5.62 8.54 -26.21
CA ASN A 70 6.09 9.23 -27.42
C ASN A 70 6.82 10.57 -27.18
N ASN A 71 6.61 11.23 -26.02
CA ASN A 71 7.34 12.44 -25.64
C ASN A 71 7.25 12.73 -24.13
N MET A 72 8.19 13.55 -23.64
CA MET A 72 8.28 13.95 -22.24
C MET A 72 7.08 14.81 -21.77
N LYS A 73 6.40 15.52 -22.68
CA LYS A 73 5.20 16.31 -22.36
C LYS A 73 4.04 15.41 -21.95
N ALA A 74 3.91 14.22 -22.56
CA ALA A 74 2.91 13.24 -22.20
C ALA A 74 3.16 12.71 -20.77
N VAL A 75 4.41 12.39 -20.41
CA VAL A 75 4.79 11.94 -19.06
C VAL A 75 4.34 12.96 -18.00
N GLY A 76 4.71 14.24 -18.19
CA GLY A 76 4.32 15.30 -17.27
C GLY A 76 2.80 15.51 -17.17
N THR A 77 2.07 15.37 -18.28
CA THR A 77 0.60 15.48 -18.29
C THR A 77 -0.06 14.35 -17.51
N VAL A 78 0.43 13.12 -17.67
CA VAL A 78 -0.07 11.96 -16.92
C VAL A 78 0.26 12.12 -15.43
N ALA A 79 1.49 12.49 -15.08
CA ALA A 79 1.89 12.72 -13.70
C ALA A 79 1.03 13.81 -13.02
N GLY A 80 0.79 14.93 -13.70
CA GLY A 80 -0.06 16.00 -13.19
C GLY A 80 -1.52 15.57 -13.00
N LYS A 81 -2.11 14.86 -13.97
CA LYS A 81 -3.47 14.30 -13.85
C LYS A 81 -3.57 13.29 -12.71
N SER A 82 -2.57 12.42 -12.56
CA SER A 82 -2.50 11.45 -11.47
C SER A 82 -2.38 12.12 -10.10
N MET A 83 -1.58 13.19 -9.99
CA MET A 83 -1.45 13.94 -8.74
C MET A 83 -2.75 14.64 -8.36
N ALA A 84 -3.43 15.28 -9.32
CA ALA A 84 -4.74 15.87 -9.09
C ALA A 84 -5.77 14.83 -8.66
N TYR A 85 -5.82 13.68 -9.35
CA TYR A 85 -6.68 12.56 -8.99
C TYR A 85 -6.39 12.05 -7.57
N PHE A 86 -5.10 11.83 -7.25
CA PHE A 86 -4.69 11.36 -5.93
C PHE A 86 -5.10 12.32 -4.83
N LEU A 87 -4.82 13.63 -4.97
CA LEU A 87 -5.21 14.64 -3.99
C LEU A 87 -6.73 14.69 -3.82
N THR A 88 -7.50 14.75 -4.90
CA THR A 88 -8.97 14.83 -4.80
C THR A 88 -9.57 13.60 -4.11
N PHE A 89 -9.24 12.39 -4.57
CA PHE A 89 -9.84 11.18 -4.02
C PHE A 89 -9.34 10.85 -2.61
N SER A 90 -8.06 11.12 -2.30
CA SER A 90 -7.52 10.94 -0.94
C SER A 90 -8.15 11.92 0.05
N THR A 91 -8.33 13.20 -0.32
CA THR A 91 -9.02 14.17 0.53
C THR A 91 -10.46 13.75 0.78
N ILE A 92 -11.19 13.30 -0.25
CA ILE A 92 -12.56 12.79 -0.09
C ILE A 92 -12.57 11.58 0.86
N ALA A 93 -11.64 10.63 0.68
CA ALA A 93 -11.53 9.46 1.56
C ALA A 93 -11.27 9.86 3.02
N LEU A 94 -10.39 10.83 3.27
CA LEU A 94 -10.12 11.36 4.60
C LEU A 94 -11.35 12.04 5.22
N ILE A 95 -12.09 12.83 4.44
CA ILE A 95 -13.34 13.47 4.90
C ILE A 95 -14.36 12.41 5.31
N ILE A 96 -14.58 11.39 4.48
CA ILE A 96 -15.51 10.30 4.78
C ILE A 96 -15.03 9.55 6.03
N GLY A 97 -13.75 9.20 6.11
CA GLY A 97 -13.16 8.54 7.27
C GLY A 97 -13.36 9.34 8.56
N LEU A 98 -13.17 10.66 8.50
CA LEU A 98 -13.38 11.56 9.62
C LEU A 98 -14.85 11.60 10.05
N ILE A 99 -15.78 11.72 9.10
CA ILE A 99 -17.22 11.72 9.39
C ILE A 99 -17.61 10.40 10.07
N VAL A 100 -17.22 9.27 9.51
CA VAL A 100 -17.52 7.94 10.06
C VAL A 100 -16.93 7.78 11.45
N ALA A 101 -15.67 8.16 11.66
CA ALA A 101 -15.02 8.07 12.97
C ALA A 101 -15.72 8.95 14.03
N ASN A 102 -16.18 10.15 13.67
CA ASN A 102 -16.86 11.06 14.61
C ASN A 102 -18.32 10.66 14.90
N VAL A 103 -18.98 9.97 13.96
CA VAL A 103 -20.37 9.49 14.11
C VAL A 103 -20.42 8.16 14.84
N ILE A 104 -19.64 7.17 14.41
CA ILE A 104 -19.62 5.83 15.03
C ILE A 104 -18.88 5.86 16.37
N ARG A 105 -17.90 6.78 16.53
CA ARG A 105 -17.06 6.92 17.71
C ARG A 105 -16.51 5.56 18.21
N PRO A 106 -15.69 4.86 17.40
CA PRO A 106 -15.18 3.52 17.71
C PRO A 106 -14.11 3.48 18.83
N GLY A 107 -14.30 4.29 19.88
CA GLY A 107 -13.50 4.33 21.10
C GLY A 107 -14.32 4.67 22.35
N ASP A 108 -15.61 5.02 22.21
CA ASP A 108 -16.51 5.20 23.34
C ASP A 108 -16.63 3.86 24.11
N GLY A 109 -16.40 3.88 25.42
CA GLY A 109 -16.37 2.67 26.26
C GLY A 109 -14.99 2.04 26.45
N LEU A 110 -13.95 2.52 25.75
CA LEU A 110 -12.57 2.27 26.14
C LEU A 110 -12.29 3.12 27.39
N ASN A 111 -12.40 2.52 28.59
CA ASN A 111 -12.10 3.16 29.88
C ASN A 111 -10.59 3.44 30.07
N ILE A 112 -9.96 4.03 29.07
CA ILE A 112 -8.54 4.36 29.06
C ILE A 112 -8.39 5.73 29.71
N SER A 113 -7.87 5.76 30.94
CA SER A 113 -7.50 7.03 31.58
C SER A 113 -6.18 7.53 30.99
N PRO A 114 -6.13 8.73 30.38
CA PRO A 114 -4.89 9.35 29.90
C PRO A 114 -3.80 9.45 30.98
N ALA A 115 -4.21 9.54 32.26
CA ALA A 115 -3.31 9.65 33.40
C ALA A 115 -2.71 8.29 33.84
N SER A 116 -3.30 7.15 33.44
CA SER A 116 -2.75 5.82 33.73
C SER A 116 -1.87 5.28 32.58
N LEU A 117 -1.73 6.05 31.50
CA LEU A 117 -0.92 5.69 30.34
C LEU A 117 0.53 6.11 30.57
N ASP A 118 1.44 5.17 30.36
CA ASP A 118 2.87 5.41 30.46
C ASP A 118 3.37 6.21 29.24
N ALA A 119 3.54 7.51 29.43
CA ALA A 119 3.99 8.45 28.39
C ALA A 119 5.39 8.09 27.84
N SER A 120 6.23 7.40 28.62
CA SER A 120 7.57 6.98 28.18
C SER A 120 7.52 5.98 27.01
N LYS A 121 6.42 5.21 26.88
CA LYS A 121 6.21 4.30 25.74
C LYS A 121 5.84 5.03 24.46
N VAL A 122 5.44 6.30 24.53
CA VAL A 122 5.03 7.13 23.40
C VAL A 122 6.12 8.14 23.00
N GLU A 123 7.03 8.48 23.90
CA GLU A 123 8.14 9.42 23.64
C GLU A 123 8.94 9.08 22.38
N SER A 124 9.25 7.80 22.14
CA SER A 124 9.97 7.38 20.94
C SER A 124 9.21 7.64 19.63
N TYR A 125 7.88 7.64 19.67
CA TYR A 125 7.03 7.98 18.52
C TYR A 125 6.90 9.49 18.35
N VAL A 126 6.81 10.23 19.46
CA VAL A 126 6.78 11.70 19.47
C VAL A 126 8.10 12.27 18.92
N ALA A 127 9.23 11.71 19.33
CA ALA A 127 10.54 12.08 18.80
C ALA A 127 10.66 11.81 17.29
N LYS A 128 10.21 10.64 16.81
CA LYS A 128 10.18 10.32 15.37
C LYS A 128 9.24 11.22 14.57
N ALA A 129 8.14 11.68 15.16
CA ALA A 129 7.25 12.63 14.53
C ALA A 129 7.93 14.01 14.37
N HIS A 130 8.76 14.42 15.34
CA HIS A 130 9.57 15.65 15.23
C HIS A 130 10.64 15.57 14.13
N ASP A 131 11.23 14.40 13.91
CA ASP A 131 12.18 14.17 12.81
C ASP A 131 11.51 14.11 11.41
N SER A 132 10.18 14.01 11.36
CA SER A 132 9.41 14.01 10.10
C SER A 132 9.25 15.43 9.53
N SER A 133 10.37 16.07 9.24
CA SER A 133 10.41 17.34 8.52
C SER A 133 10.21 17.12 7.01
N ILE A 134 9.68 18.13 6.32
CA ILE A 134 9.53 18.10 4.85
C ILE A 134 10.90 17.90 4.18
N VAL A 135 11.95 18.54 4.71
CA VAL A 135 13.31 18.40 4.21
C VAL A 135 13.82 16.97 4.40
N GLY A 136 13.64 16.39 5.60
CA GLY A 136 14.00 15.00 5.87
C GLY A 136 13.25 14.01 4.98
N PHE A 137 11.96 14.23 4.76
CA PHE A 137 11.16 13.43 3.83
C PHE A 137 11.72 13.49 2.40
N LEU A 138 12.01 14.68 1.87
CA LEU A 138 12.56 14.84 0.53
C LEU A 138 13.96 14.21 0.40
N MET A 139 14.82 14.38 1.41
CA MET A 139 16.15 13.75 1.42
C MET A 139 16.06 12.23 1.44
N ASN A 140 15.09 11.65 2.15
CA ASN A 140 14.87 10.20 2.20
C ASN A 140 14.41 9.58 0.85
N ILE A 141 13.94 10.40 -0.09
CA ILE A 141 13.58 9.96 -1.45
C ILE A 141 14.82 9.59 -2.27
N ILE A 142 15.93 10.31 -2.04
CA ILE A 142 17.18 10.13 -2.77
C ILE A 142 17.92 8.95 -2.12
N PRO A 143 18.14 7.83 -2.83
CA PRO A 143 18.86 6.72 -2.26
C PRO A 143 20.37 6.96 -2.25
N GLU A 144 21.07 6.30 -1.33
CA GLU A 144 22.53 6.33 -1.27
C GLU A 144 23.18 5.71 -2.52
N THR A 145 22.55 4.69 -3.12
CA THR A 145 22.99 4.04 -4.36
C THR A 145 21.80 3.68 -5.23
N VAL A 146 22.03 3.41 -6.52
CA VAL A 146 20.96 3.06 -7.48
C VAL A 146 20.29 1.71 -7.14
N VAL A 147 21.01 0.80 -6.49
CA VAL A 147 20.55 -0.58 -6.20
C VAL A 147 19.94 -0.70 -4.81
N SER A 148 20.31 0.16 -3.86
CA SER A 148 19.80 0.09 -2.48
C SER A 148 18.26 0.08 -2.36
N PRO A 149 17.47 0.77 -3.22
CA PRO A 149 16.01 0.76 -3.09
C PRO A 149 15.40 -0.63 -3.33
N LEU A 150 16.01 -1.41 -4.24
CA LEU A 150 15.56 -2.75 -4.60
C LEU A 150 15.82 -3.77 -3.49
N VAL A 151 16.79 -3.50 -2.61
CA VAL A 151 17.20 -4.39 -1.52
C VAL A 151 16.53 -3.99 -0.20
N ASN A 152 16.48 -2.69 0.09
CA ASN A 152 15.98 -2.16 1.36
C ASN A 152 14.45 -2.04 1.41
N GLY A 153 13.77 -2.24 0.27
CA GLY A 153 12.31 -2.22 0.20
C GLY A 153 11.69 -0.83 0.37
N ASN A 154 12.47 0.25 0.24
CA ASN A 154 11.95 1.61 0.28
C ASN A 154 11.26 1.93 -1.05
N ILE A 155 9.92 1.83 -1.05
CA ILE A 155 9.08 2.04 -2.24
C ILE A 155 9.29 3.43 -2.86
N LEU A 156 9.46 4.46 -2.04
CA LEU A 156 9.61 5.83 -2.53
C LEU A 156 10.93 6.03 -3.27
N GLN A 157 12.01 5.43 -2.75
CA GLN A 157 13.30 5.41 -3.42
C GLN A 157 13.26 4.57 -4.71
N VAL A 158 12.55 3.43 -4.71
CA VAL A 158 12.35 2.61 -5.92
C VAL A 158 11.66 3.45 -6.99
N LEU A 159 10.58 4.15 -6.65
CA LEU A 159 9.87 5.03 -7.58
C LEU A 159 10.78 6.13 -8.14
N PHE A 160 11.58 6.79 -7.29
CA PHE A 160 12.50 7.84 -7.72
C PHE A 160 13.50 7.33 -8.77
N VAL A 161 14.20 6.24 -8.48
CA VAL A 161 15.17 5.63 -9.41
C VAL A 161 14.48 5.18 -10.69
N SER A 162 13.27 4.61 -10.58
CA SER A 162 12.50 4.15 -11.75
C SER A 162 12.13 5.30 -12.68
N VAL A 163 11.75 6.46 -12.13
CA VAL A 163 11.41 7.64 -12.91
C VAL A 163 12.65 8.20 -13.61
N VAL A 164 13.76 8.38 -12.89
CA VAL A 164 15.02 8.88 -13.47
C VAL A 164 15.51 7.94 -14.58
N PHE A 165 15.49 6.63 -14.35
CA PHE A 165 15.94 5.64 -15.33
C PHE A 165 15.00 5.56 -16.53
N GLY A 166 13.68 5.61 -16.31
CA GLY A 166 12.69 5.65 -17.38
C GLY A 166 12.82 6.89 -18.27
N ILE A 167 13.09 8.06 -17.67
CA ILE A 167 13.34 9.31 -18.40
C ILE A 167 14.64 9.24 -19.21
N ALA A 168 15.69 8.63 -18.66
CA ALA A 168 16.97 8.48 -19.37
C ALA A 168 16.90 7.50 -20.56
N LEU A 169 15.94 6.57 -20.54
CA LEU A 169 15.68 5.60 -21.62
C LEU A 169 14.77 6.13 -22.72
N ALA A 170 13.90 7.10 -22.42
CA ALA A 170 12.91 7.68 -23.32
C ALA A 170 13.52 8.71 -24.30
#